data_AF-A0A1M5UEI7-F1
#
_entry.id   AF-A0A1M5UEI7-F1
#
_cell.length_a   1.000
_cell.length_b   1.000
_cell.length_c   1.000
_cell.angle_alpha   90.00
_cell.angle_beta   90.00
_cell.angle_gamma   90.00
#
_symmetry.space_group_name_H-M   'P 1'
#
loop_
_entity.id
_entity.type
_entity.pdbx_description
1 polymer ?
#
loop_
_entity_poly.entity_id
_entity_poly.type
_entity_poly.pdbx_seq_one_letter_code
_entity_poly.pdbx_strand_id
1 'polypeptide(L)'
;MDMQPPPAFVQLVQAEVPDAPVDPAPVEVNVFKYIPESATAVTMIVTLTPPTGQAVIYAAGHENDGTVFKGPRSIDEVKLSGPTIYVKLYGATSFDIQYINYRQRE
;
A
#
# COMPACT_ATOMS: atom_id res chain seq x y z
N MET A 1 8.41 59.44 30.80
CA MET A 1 7.93 58.04 30.76
C MET A 1 7.49 57.77 29.33
N ASP A 2 8.46 57.51 28.47
CA ASP A 2 8.24 57.18 27.05
C ASP A 2 7.81 55.71 26.96
N MET A 3 6.51 55.46 26.79
CA MET A 3 5.99 54.13 26.53
C MET A 3 6.14 53.83 25.04
N GLN A 4 7.29 53.28 24.67
CA GLN A 4 7.49 52.70 23.35
C GLN A 4 6.65 51.40 23.26
N PRO A 5 5.70 51.26 22.32
CA PRO A 5 4.99 50.00 22.17
C PRO A 5 5.98 48.93 21.67
N PRO A 6 5.82 47.66 22.10
CA PRO A 6 6.74 46.61 21.68
C PRO A 6 6.61 46.39 20.16
N PRO A 7 7.71 46.01 19.49
CA PRO A 7 7.68 45.71 18.06
C PRO A 7 6.76 44.52 17.79
N ALA A 8 5.87 44.68 16.81
CA ALA A 8 5.04 43.60 16.30
C ALA A 8 5.94 42.55 15.64
N PHE A 9 6.09 41.39 16.26
CA PHE A 9 6.66 40.23 15.60
C PHE A 9 5.67 39.77 14.54
N VAL A 10 5.95 40.09 13.28
CA VAL A 10 5.30 39.42 12.15
C VAL A 10 5.77 37.96 12.22
N GLN A 11 4.92 37.06 12.75
CA GLN A 11 5.08 35.64 12.50
C GLN A 11 4.98 35.46 10.99
N LEU A 12 6.14 35.28 10.34
CA LEU A 12 6.20 34.65 9.03
C LEU A 12 5.55 33.28 9.22
N VAL A 13 4.27 33.17 8.83
CA VAL A 13 3.60 31.90 8.64
C VAL A 13 4.45 31.20 7.58
N GLN A 14 5.31 30.30 8.05
CA GLN A 14 6.00 29.36 7.20
C GLN A 14 4.88 28.58 6.51
N ALA A 15 4.60 28.92 5.26
CA ALA A 15 3.68 28.16 4.44
C ALA A 15 4.19 26.71 4.47
N GLU A 16 3.40 25.82 5.06
CA GLU A 16 3.63 24.39 5.02
C GLU A 16 3.81 24.03 3.54
N VAL A 17 5.04 23.65 3.20
CA VAL A 17 5.36 23.10 1.90
C VAL A 17 4.45 21.88 1.76
N PRO A 18 3.64 21.75 0.71
CA PRO A 18 2.80 20.57 0.54
C PRO A 18 3.70 19.35 0.61
N ASP A 19 3.46 18.45 1.56
CA ASP A 19 4.13 17.17 1.64
C ASP A 19 4.09 16.55 0.25
N ALA A 20 5.27 16.28 -0.34
CA ALA A 20 5.35 15.46 -1.54
C ALA A 20 4.55 14.17 -1.28
N PRO A 21 3.86 13.59 -2.29
CA PRO A 21 3.02 12.42 -2.08
C PRO A 21 3.84 11.34 -1.40
N VAL A 22 3.55 11.10 -0.11
CA VAL A 22 4.29 10.15 0.71
C VAL A 22 3.91 8.77 0.19
N ASP A 23 4.88 8.03 -0.34
CA ASP A 23 4.64 6.65 -0.76
C ASP A 23 4.21 5.86 0.49
N PRO A 24 3.00 5.26 0.51
CA PRO A 24 2.48 4.57 1.68
C PRO A 24 3.41 3.43 2.10
N ALA A 25 3.57 3.28 3.42
CA ALA A 25 4.29 2.16 3.99
C ALA A 25 3.57 0.83 3.60
N PRO A 26 4.30 -0.17 3.09
CA PRO A 26 3.70 -1.44 2.73
C PRO A 26 3.30 -2.25 3.96
N VAL A 27 2.19 -2.97 3.85
CA VAL A 27 1.76 -3.98 4.83
C VAL A 27 2.31 -5.34 4.41
N GLU A 28 3.04 -5.99 5.30
CA GLU A 28 3.58 -7.33 5.07
C GLU A 28 2.51 -8.40 5.30
N VAL A 29 2.38 -9.34 4.35
CA VAL A 29 1.43 -10.45 4.44
C VAL A 29 2.15 -11.75 4.14
N ASN A 30 2.18 -12.66 5.11
CA ASN A 30 2.68 -14.01 4.92
C ASN A 30 1.59 -14.89 4.29
N VAL A 31 1.85 -15.42 3.09
CA VAL A 31 0.90 -16.23 2.32
C VAL A 31 1.10 -17.74 2.52
N PHE A 32 2.23 -18.17 3.11
CA PHE A 32 2.59 -19.60 3.23
C PHE A 32 1.70 -20.39 4.18
N LYS A 33 0.91 -19.72 5.02
CA LYS A 33 -0.14 -20.39 5.78
C LYS A 33 -1.19 -21.05 4.88
N TYR A 34 -1.39 -20.54 3.67
CA TYR A 34 -2.43 -20.97 2.75
C TYR A 34 -1.91 -21.42 1.39
N ILE A 35 -0.71 -21.02 1.01
CA ILE A 35 -0.09 -21.26 -0.30
C ILE A 35 1.22 -22.04 -0.10
N PRO A 36 1.49 -23.11 -0.86
CA PRO A 36 2.73 -23.87 -0.71
C PRO A 36 3.96 -23.05 -1.12
N GLU A 37 5.11 -23.37 -0.54
CA GLU A 37 6.37 -22.64 -0.81
C GLU A 37 6.85 -22.77 -2.26
N SER A 38 6.42 -23.82 -2.96
CA SER A 38 6.71 -24.06 -4.39
C SER A 38 5.89 -23.18 -5.34
N ALA A 39 4.91 -22.41 -4.83
CA ALA A 39 4.08 -21.57 -5.66
C ALA A 39 4.88 -20.38 -6.23
N THR A 40 4.72 -20.17 -7.53
CA THR A 40 5.32 -19.06 -8.28
C THR A 40 4.35 -17.90 -8.51
N ALA A 41 3.05 -18.15 -8.37
CA ALA A 41 2.01 -17.14 -8.46
C ALA A 41 0.75 -17.60 -7.70
N VAL A 42 -0.06 -16.64 -7.27
CA VAL A 42 -1.35 -16.89 -6.60
C VAL A 42 -2.42 -15.99 -7.20
N THR A 43 -3.55 -16.59 -7.57
CA THR A 43 -4.77 -15.85 -7.94
C THR A 43 -5.52 -15.50 -6.67
N MET A 44 -5.80 -14.22 -6.46
CA MET A 44 -6.49 -13.73 -5.28
C MET A 44 -7.58 -12.72 -5.62
N ILE A 45 -8.59 -12.67 -4.77
CA ILE A 45 -9.57 -11.60 -4.74
C ILE A 45 -9.17 -10.64 -3.62
N VAL A 46 -9.07 -9.36 -3.95
CA VAL A 46 -8.79 -8.28 -3.00
C VAL A 46 -10.03 -7.42 -2.86
N THR A 47 -10.49 -7.26 -1.63
CA THR A 47 -11.59 -6.35 -1.27
C THR A 47 -10.98 -5.14 -0.55
N LEU A 48 -11.28 -3.91 -0.99
CA LEU A 48 -10.71 -2.69 -0.43
C LEU A 48 -11.75 -1.87 0.35
N THR A 49 -11.32 -1.28 1.46
CA THR A 49 -12.12 -0.32 2.22
C THR A 49 -11.30 0.95 2.47
N PRO A 50 -11.77 2.15 2.07
CA PRO A 50 -12.95 2.41 1.24
C PRO A 50 -12.86 1.81 -0.17
N PRO A 51 -13.99 1.52 -0.85
CA PRO A 51 -14.02 0.83 -2.14
C PRO A 51 -13.52 1.68 -3.32
N THR A 52 -13.26 2.97 -3.10
CA THR A 52 -12.67 3.89 -4.10
C THR A 52 -11.15 3.84 -4.12
N GLY A 53 -10.54 3.14 -3.17
CA GLY A 53 -9.09 3.04 -3.07
C GLY A 53 -8.48 2.07 -4.09
N GLN A 54 -7.16 1.95 -3.97
CA GLN A 54 -6.32 1.07 -4.76
C GLN A 54 -5.34 0.34 -3.84
N ALA A 55 -5.01 -0.90 -4.18
CA ALA A 55 -3.89 -1.63 -3.61
C ALA A 55 -2.89 -1.99 -4.69
N VAL A 56 -1.60 -1.94 -4.35
CA VAL A 56 -0.52 -2.52 -5.16
C VAL A 56 0.07 -3.66 -4.37
N ILE A 57 0.04 -4.86 -4.93
CA ILE A 57 0.52 -6.07 -4.29
C ILE A 57 1.74 -6.60 -5.06
N TYR A 58 2.85 -6.81 -4.37
CA TYR A 58 4.10 -7.27 -4.97
C TYR A 58 4.87 -8.20 -4.03
N ALA A 59 5.80 -8.97 -4.58
CA ALA A 59 6.70 -9.81 -3.79
C ALA A 59 8.00 -9.07 -3.43
N ALA A 60 8.74 -9.53 -2.42
CA ALA A 60 9.99 -8.91 -1.99
C ALA A 60 10.97 -8.71 -3.16
N GLY A 61 11.47 -7.49 -3.36
CA GLY A 61 12.39 -7.15 -4.46
C GLY A 61 11.74 -6.97 -5.84
N HIS A 62 10.41 -7.00 -5.91
CA HIS A 62 9.61 -6.79 -7.13
C HIS A 62 8.67 -5.58 -7.02
N GLU A 63 9.10 -4.51 -6.34
CA GLU A 63 8.31 -3.31 -6.07
C GLU A 63 7.78 -2.64 -7.35
N ASN A 64 8.51 -2.78 -8.47
CA ASN A 64 8.16 -2.20 -9.77
C ASN A 64 7.28 -3.11 -10.65
N ASP A 65 7.00 -4.35 -10.21
CA ASP A 65 6.23 -5.37 -10.95
C ASP A 65 5.00 -5.81 -10.14
N GLY A 66 4.42 -4.87 -9.38
CA GLY A 66 3.25 -5.10 -8.54
C GLY A 66 1.95 -5.17 -9.33
N THR A 67 1.06 -6.05 -8.90
CA THR A 67 -0.29 -6.19 -9.43
C THR A 67 -1.21 -5.15 -8.77
N VAL A 68 -2.00 -4.47 -9.59
CA VAL A 68 -2.85 -3.35 -9.17
C VAL A 68 -4.30 -3.81 -9.00
N PHE A 69 -4.83 -3.65 -7.79
CA PHE A 69 -6.23 -3.93 -7.44
C PHE A 69 -6.97 -2.62 -7.21
N LYS A 70 -8.15 -2.46 -7.82
CA LYS A 70 -8.96 -1.24 -7.75
C LYS A 70 -10.43 -1.58 -7.50
N GLY A 71 -11.13 -0.66 -6.85
CA GLY A 71 -12.56 -0.80 -6.63
C GLY A 71 -12.92 -1.63 -5.40
N PRO A 72 -14.22 -1.89 -5.18
CA PRO A 72 -14.71 -2.59 -3.99
C PRO A 72 -14.18 -4.02 -3.88
N ARG A 73 -14.03 -4.71 -5.01
CA ARG A 73 -13.59 -6.10 -5.09
C ARG A 73 -13.00 -6.35 -6.47
N SER A 74 -11.77 -6.86 -6.53
CA SER A 74 -11.09 -7.19 -7.80
C SER A 74 -10.31 -8.49 -7.67
N ILE A 75 -10.12 -9.18 -8.79
CA ILE A 75 -9.44 -10.48 -8.87
C ILE A 75 -8.28 -10.35 -9.85
N ASP A 76 -7.12 -10.85 -9.45
CA ASP A 76 -5.95 -10.92 -10.33
C ASP A 76 -4.92 -11.93 -9.81
N GLU A 77 -3.91 -12.20 -10.64
CA GLU A 77 -2.76 -13.03 -10.31
C GLU A 77 -1.59 -12.17 -9.80
N VAL A 78 -1.01 -12.60 -8.68
CA VAL A 78 0.15 -11.96 -8.06
C VAL A 78 1.32 -12.93 -8.12
N LYS A 79 2.46 -12.45 -8.62
CA LYS A 79 3.71 -13.21 -8.64
C LYS A 79 4.24 -13.40 -7.22
N LEU A 80 4.80 -14.57 -6.94
CA LEU A 80 5.44 -14.89 -5.67
C LEU A 80 6.95 -15.10 -5.88
N SER A 81 7.76 -14.49 -5.02
CA SER A 81 9.22 -14.72 -4.93
C SER A 81 9.64 -15.29 -3.58
N GLY A 82 8.66 -15.67 -2.74
CA GLY A 82 8.88 -16.13 -1.37
C GLY A 82 7.60 -16.10 -0.53
N PRO A 83 7.72 -16.19 0.81
CA PRO A 83 6.59 -16.29 1.74
C PRO A 83 5.76 -15.02 1.89
N THR A 84 6.34 -13.88 1.54
CA THR A 84 5.80 -12.58 1.89
C THR A 84 5.45 -11.80 0.63
N ILE A 85 4.22 -11.30 0.60
CA ILE A 85 3.80 -10.23 -0.29
C ILE A 85 3.67 -8.95 0.50
N TYR A 86 3.80 -7.83 -0.19
CA TYR A 86 3.68 -6.48 0.35
C TYR A 86 2.48 -5.82 -0.30
N VAL A 87 1.68 -5.15 0.51
CA VAL A 87 0.46 -4.45 0.07
C VAL A 87 0.61 -2.97 0.37
N LYS A 88 0.67 -2.14 -0.68
CA LYS A 88 0.60 -0.68 -0.55
C LYS A 88 -0.82 -0.21 -0.83
N LEU A 89 -1.37 0.60 0.06
CA LEU A 89 -2.73 1.13 -0.05
C LEU A 89 -2.70 2.61 -0.44
N TYR A 90 -3.45 2.95 -1.49
CA TYR A 90 -3.61 4.32 -1.98
C TYR A 90 -5.10 4.67 -1.91
N GLY A 91 -5.48 5.54 -0.96
CA GLY A 91 -6.88 5.90 -0.72
C GLY A 91 -7.75 4.78 -0.12
N ALA A 92 -7.20 3.58 0.07
CA ALA A 92 -7.76 2.52 0.92
C ALA A 92 -7.09 2.56 2.30
N THR A 93 -7.82 2.19 3.34
CA THR A 93 -7.32 2.09 4.73
C THR A 93 -7.19 0.65 5.19
N SER A 94 -7.93 -0.28 4.58
CA SER A 94 -7.84 -1.71 4.86
C SER A 94 -8.16 -2.53 3.61
N PHE A 95 -7.77 -3.80 3.67
CA PHE A 95 -8.00 -4.77 2.62
C PHE A 95 -8.28 -6.16 3.22
N ASP A 96 -8.93 -7.00 2.43
CA ASP A 96 -9.13 -8.42 2.69
C ASP A 96 -8.68 -9.22 1.46
N ILE A 97 -8.00 -10.36 1.69
CA ILE A 97 -7.47 -11.22 0.63
C ILE A 97 -8.11 -12.60 0.73
N GLN A 98 -8.75 -13.00 -0.36
CA GLN A 98 -9.23 -14.37 -0.56
C GLN A 98 -8.38 -15.06 -1.63
N TYR A 99 -7.67 -16.12 -1.25
CA TYR A 99 -6.90 -16.94 -2.18
C TYR A 99 -7.82 -17.92 -2.93
N ILE A 100 -7.70 -17.99 -4.25
CA ILE A 100 -8.53 -18.85 -5.10
C ILE A 100 -7.75 -20.06 -5.60
N ASN A 101 -6.58 -19.80 -6.18
CA ASN A 101 -5.75 -20.83 -6.80
C ASN A 101 -4.28 -20.37 -6.77
N TYR A 102 -3.35 -21.30 -6.97
CA TYR A 102 -1.92 -21.01 -7.11
C TYR A 102 -1.34 -21.74 -8.32
N ARG A 103 -0.23 -21.22 -8.85
CA ARG A 103 0.58 -21.87 -9.87
C ARG A 103 1.90 -22.31 -9.28
N GLN A 104 2.28 -23.55 -9.52
CA GLN A 104 3.61 -24.09 -9.23
C GLN A 104 4.25 -24.51 -10.56
N ARG A 105 5.56 -24.33 -10.70
CA ARG A 105 6.29 -25.01 -11.79
C ARG A 105 6.45 -26.47 -11.38
N GLU A 106 6.13 -27.37 -12.31
CA GLU A 106 6.47 -28.80 -12.20
C GLU A 106 7.98 -29.02 -12.16
#